data_AF-A0A443HI93-F1
#
_entry.id   AF-A0A443HI93-F1
#
_cell.length_a   1.000
_cell.length_b   1.000
_cell.length_c   1.000
_cell.angle_alpha   90.00
_cell.angle_beta   90.00
_cell.angle_gamma   90.00
#
_symmetry.space_group_name_H-M   'P 1'
#
loop_
_entity.id
_entity.type
_entity.pdbx_description
1 polymer ?
#
loop_
_entity_poly.entity_id
_entity_poly.type
_entity_poly.pdbx_seq_one_letter_code
_entity_poly.pdbx_strand_id
1 'polypeptide(L)'
;MFNFAKRTLSSITSQDGDGDFPDADSAEQEQEQEDSPETLEEKRRQELHRRIFDLWKKVWLGLYQVHDNNGPWHCDRLLTLYAGAGMSTSMATESSKNYRRRDHAALGLLGAALGQQLCVNNDFGGGIRKLRLYDGLSLSTLESVIEILEGYEREIEPLGEVYAVLRRLQIGLREPSKADEDAVLRDYPPVADPIARRLFQYDVRLGVLGMQMYDEVTVLHDDPKLQRGWLVWGEVFPWKTKMGPTV
;
A
#
# COMPACT_ATOMS: atom_id res chain seq x y z
N MET A 1 17.36 6.37 9.16
CA MET A 1 18.47 5.72 9.90
C MET A 1 17.96 4.37 10.33
N PHE A 2 18.34 3.32 9.58
CA PHE A 2 17.90 1.94 9.84
C PHE A 2 18.92 1.27 10.77
N ASN A 3 18.46 0.80 11.93
CA ASN A 3 19.26 -0.02 12.84
C ASN A 3 19.01 -1.50 12.53
N PHE A 4 19.83 -2.06 11.65
CA PHE A 4 19.96 -3.51 11.49
C PHE A 4 21.43 -3.86 11.58
N ALA A 5 21.93 -4.09 12.79
CA ALA A 5 23.16 -4.82 13.02
C ALA A 5 23.25 -5.30 14.48
N LYS A 6 23.77 -6.52 14.64
CA LYS A 6 24.37 -7.12 15.85
C LYS A 6 23.44 -7.86 16.80
N ARG A 7 23.16 -9.11 16.44
CA ARG A 7 23.20 -10.23 17.40
C ARG A 7 23.94 -11.41 16.80
N THR A 8 25.27 -11.36 16.90
CA THR A 8 26.16 -12.52 16.75
C THR A 8 26.79 -12.79 18.11
N LEU A 9 26.40 -13.93 18.68
CA LEU A 9 27.19 -14.88 19.49
C LEU A 9 28.40 -14.31 20.24
N SER A 10 28.26 -14.13 21.56
CA SER A 10 29.41 -14.14 22.47
C SER A 10 29.64 -15.57 22.95
N SER A 11 30.74 -16.19 22.49
CA SER A 11 31.35 -17.34 23.17
C SER A 11 32.82 -17.03 23.41
N ILE A 12 33.14 -16.80 24.68
CA ILE A 12 34.27 -17.33 25.45
C ILE A 12 35.48 -17.79 24.64
N THR A 13 36.62 -17.11 24.82
CA THR A 13 37.89 -17.71 25.31
C THR A 13 38.85 -16.62 25.78
N SER A 14 39.35 -16.80 27.00
CA SER A 14 40.50 -16.10 27.57
C SER A 14 41.80 -16.78 27.12
N GLN A 15 42.86 -16.03 26.80
CA GLN A 15 44.23 -16.45 27.13
C GLN A 15 45.24 -15.29 26.98
N ASP A 16 46.09 -15.17 27.99
CA ASP A 16 47.19 -14.20 28.16
C ASP A 16 48.36 -14.43 27.18
N GLY A 17 49.16 -13.39 26.94
CA GLY A 17 50.50 -13.53 26.38
C GLY A 17 51.10 -12.23 25.82
N ASP A 18 51.94 -11.57 26.61
CA ASP A 18 52.84 -10.47 26.22
C ASP A 18 53.82 -10.88 25.11
N GLY A 19 54.14 -9.94 24.21
CA GLY A 19 55.16 -10.15 23.17
C GLY A 19 55.31 -8.97 22.21
N ASP A 20 56.16 -8.02 22.58
CA ASP A 20 56.66 -6.86 21.84
C ASP A 20 57.43 -7.26 20.56
N PHE A 21 57.11 -6.69 19.40
CA PHE A 21 58.03 -6.30 18.28
C PHE A 21 57.22 -5.78 17.06
N PRO A 22 57.58 -4.64 16.44
CA PRO A 22 56.89 -4.10 15.26
C PRO A 22 57.65 -4.47 13.99
N ASP A 23 57.04 -5.29 13.13
CA ASP A 23 57.53 -5.49 11.76
C ASP A 23 56.59 -4.85 10.74
N ALA A 24 57.23 -4.02 9.92
CA ALA A 24 56.67 -3.32 8.80
C ALA A 24 56.37 -4.29 7.66
N ASP A 25 55.09 -4.52 7.41
CA ASP A 25 54.53 -4.78 6.08
C ASP A 25 53.01 -4.63 6.20
N SER A 26 52.54 -3.39 6.00
CA SER A 26 51.12 -3.05 6.02
C SER A 26 50.85 -2.09 4.88
N ALA A 27 51.07 -2.58 3.67
CA ALA A 27 50.70 -1.90 2.44
C ALA A 27 50.25 -2.96 1.42
N GLU A 28 49.24 -3.76 1.76
CA GLU A 28 48.52 -4.62 0.80
C GLU A 28 47.27 -5.25 1.47
N GLN A 29 46.35 -4.43 1.98
CA GLN A 29 44.97 -4.85 2.26
C GLN A 29 44.00 -3.71 1.92
N GLU A 30 44.09 -3.18 0.71
CA GLU A 30 43.01 -2.41 0.11
C GLU A 30 42.07 -3.39 -0.62
N GLN A 31 41.02 -3.78 0.09
CA GLN A 31 39.66 -3.89 -0.45
C GLN A 31 39.46 -4.69 -1.74
N GLU A 32 39.62 -6.00 -1.67
CA GLU A 32 38.78 -6.93 -2.44
C GLU A 32 37.73 -7.52 -1.49
N GLN A 33 36.80 -6.67 -1.03
CA GLN A 33 35.50 -7.15 -0.57
C GLN A 33 34.71 -7.52 -1.83
N GLU A 34 35.01 -8.69 -2.40
CA GLU A 34 34.11 -9.33 -3.35
C GLU A 34 32.74 -9.45 -2.67
N ASP A 35 31.76 -8.76 -3.23
CA ASP A 35 30.36 -8.80 -2.82
C ASP A 35 29.89 -10.27 -2.89
N SER A 36 29.95 -10.99 -1.77
CA SER A 36 29.45 -12.36 -1.65
C SER A 36 28.03 -12.45 -2.21
N PRO A 37 27.65 -13.52 -2.94
CA PRO A 37 26.34 -13.65 -3.56
C PRO A 37 25.18 -13.45 -2.58
N GLU A 38 25.35 -13.86 -1.32
CA GLU A 38 24.37 -13.63 -0.24
C GLU A 38 24.16 -12.14 0.07
N THR A 39 25.24 -11.34 0.01
CA THR A 39 25.16 -9.89 0.23
C THR A 39 24.52 -9.17 -0.95
N LEU A 40 24.69 -9.66 -2.17
CA LEU A 40 24.02 -9.12 -3.36
C LEU A 40 22.53 -9.42 -3.37
N GLU A 41 22.14 -10.63 -2.99
CA GLU A 41 20.73 -11.02 -2.89
C GLU A 41 20.00 -10.18 -1.83
N GLU A 42 20.62 -9.99 -0.66
CA GLU A 42 20.06 -9.16 0.40
C GLU A 42 19.95 -7.68 -0.01
N LYS A 43 20.97 -7.11 -0.66
CA LYS A 43 20.89 -5.76 -1.25
C LYS A 43 19.71 -5.65 -2.22
N ARG A 44 19.52 -6.66 -3.09
CA ARG A 44 18.41 -6.70 -4.05
C ARG A 44 17.05 -6.79 -3.35
N ARG A 45 16.94 -7.60 -2.28
CA ARG A 45 15.72 -7.72 -1.48
C ARG A 45 15.33 -6.39 -0.84
N GLN A 46 16.29 -5.68 -0.26
CA GLN A 46 16.09 -4.35 0.31
C GLN A 46 15.62 -3.33 -0.72
N GLU A 47 16.18 -3.37 -1.93
CA GLU A 47 15.75 -2.51 -3.03
C GLU A 47 14.31 -2.80 -3.46
N LEU A 48 13.92 -4.07 -3.55
CA LEU A 48 12.54 -4.45 -3.85
C LEU A 48 11.58 -4.00 -2.74
N HIS A 49 11.93 -4.16 -1.46
CA HIS A 49 11.13 -3.62 -0.35
C HIS A 49 10.92 -2.11 -0.46
N ARG A 50 12.00 -1.35 -0.73
CA ARG A 50 11.92 0.09 -0.93
C ARG A 50 10.96 0.46 -2.06
N ARG A 51 11.09 -0.22 -3.21
CA ARG A 51 10.19 -0.02 -4.36
C ARG A 51 8.74 -0.36 -4.03
N ILE A 52 8.49 -1.43 -3.29
CA ILE A 52 7.14 -1.78 -2.81
C ILE A 52 6.58 -0.64 -1.95
N PHE A 53 7.36 -0.08 -1.03
CA PHE A 53 6.90 1.01 -0.16
C PHE A 53 6.57 2.28 -0.96
N ASP A 54 7.43 2.66 -1.91
CA ASP A 54 7.21 3.83 -2.75
C ASP A 54 5.98 3.67 -3.66
N LEU A 55 5.84 2.52 -4.31
CA LEU A 55 4.67 2.20 -5.14
C LEU A 55 3.40 2.15 -4.32
N TRP A 56 3.42 1.46 -3.18
CA TRP A 56 2.28 1.35 -2.28
C TRP A 56 1.81 2.74 -1.86
N LYS A 57 2.73 3.64 -1.48
CA LYS A 57 2.41 5.02 -1.11
C LYS A 57 1.81 5.80 -2.28
N LYS A 58 2.40 5.69 -3.47
CA LYS A 58 1.93 6.36 -4.68
C LYS A 58 0.51 5.92 -5.04
N VAL A 59 0.26 4.61 -5.03
CA VAL A 59 -1.08 4.04 -5.26
C VAL A 59 -2.07 4.52 -4.21
N TRP A 60 -1.69 4.45 -2.94
CA TRP A 60 -2.56 4.85 -1.84
C TRP A 60 -3.02 6.30 -1.96
N LEU A 61 -2.08 7.20 -2.22
CA LEU A 61 -2.34 8.64 -2.37
C LEU A 61 -2.93 9.03 -3.75
N GLY A 62 -2.83 8.14 -4.74
CA GLY A 62 -3.37 8.37 -6.08
C GLY A 62 -4.81 7.88 -6.25
N LEU A 63 -5.19 6.83 -5.52
CA LEU A 63 -6.51 6.18 -5.68
C LEU A 63 -7.44 6.38 -4.49
N TYR A 64 -6.93 6.41 -3.26
CA TYR A 64 -7.76 6.29 -2.06
C TYR A 64 -7.82 7.58 -1.23
N GLN A 65 -6.66 8.18 -0.90
CA GLN A 65 -6.59 9.40 -0.09
C GLN A 65 -5.87 10.54 -0.82
N VAL A 66 -6.33 11.77 -0.64
CA VAL A 66 -5.68 12.93 -1.27
C VAL A 66 -4.63 13.54 -0.34
N HIS A 67 -3.48 13.93 -0.90
CA HIS A 67 -2.38 14.65 -0.25
C HIS A 67 -1.57 13.81 0.75
N ASP A 68 -2.20 13.29 1.81
CA ASP A 68 -1.55 12.51 2.86
C ASP A 68 -2.47 11.46 3.51
N ASN A 69 -1.94 10.70 4.48
CA ASN A 69 -2.64 9.61 5.16
C ASN A 69 -3.84 10.06 6.03
N ASN A 70 -3.97 11.37 6.28
CA ASN A 70 -5.08 11.98 7.01
C ASN A 70 -5.96 12.85 6.09
N GLY A 71 -5.67 12.85 4.79
CA GLY A 71 -6.39 13.63 3.81
C GLY A 71 -7.77 13.07 3.50
N PRO A 72 -8.59 13.85 2.77
CA PRO A 72 -9.92 13.41 2.36
C PRO A 72 -9.85 12.23 1.41
N TRP A 73 -10.88 11.40 1.39
CA TRP A 73 -10.93 10.25 0.48
C TRP A 73 -11.33 10.67 -0.93
N HIS A 74 -10.76 10.01 -1.93
CA HIS A 74 -11.16 10.21 -3.31
C HIS A 74 -12.63 9.81 -3.54
N CYS A 75 -13.13 8.78 -2.85
CA CYS A 75 -14.54 8.39 -2.94
C CYS A 75 -15.50 9.49 -2.46
N ASP A 76 -15.18 10.20 -1.37
CA ASP A 76 -16.00 11.31 -0.85
C ASP A 76 -16.04 12.49 -1.83
N ARG A 77 -14.88 12.83 -2.41
CA ARG A 77 -14.78 13.89 -3.41
C ARG A 77 -15.54 13.54 -4.69
N LEU A 78 -15.44 12.30 -5.17
CA LEU A 78 -16.19 11.83 -6.31
C LEU A 78 -17.70 11.84 -6.03
N LEU A 79 -18.12 11.44 -4.83
CA LEU A 79 -19.52 11.50 -4.44
C LEU A 79 -20.07 12.93 -4.45
N THR A 80 -19.29 13.88 -3.96
CA THR A 80 -19.64 15.31 -4.00
C THR A 80 -19.81 15.80 -5.43
N LEU A 81 -18.92 15.41 -6.33
CA LEU A 81 -19.03 15.77 -7.75
C LEU A 81 -20.20 15.06 -8.43
N TYR A 82 -20.45 13.79 -8.10
CA TYR A 82 -21.59 13.05 -8.62
C TYR A 82 -22.92 13.73 -8.23
N ALA A 83 -23.03 14.17 -6.97
CA ALA A 83 -24.17 14.97 -6.51
C ALA A 83 -24.27 16.32 -7.24
N GLY A 84 -23.15 17.05 -7.36
CA GLY A 84 -23.09 18.34 -8.05
C GLY A 84 -23.32 18.26 -9.57
N ALA A 85 -23.30 17.06 -10.15
CA ALA A 85 -23.68 16.80 -11.54
C ALA A 85 -25.19 16.55 -11.71
N GLY A 86 -25.98 16.70 -10.65
CA GLY A 86 -27.43 16.57 -10.67
C GLY A 86 -27.96 15.22 -10.23
N MET A 87 -27.09 14.29 -9.81
CA MET A 87 -27.56 13.02 -9.28
C MET A 87 -28.02 13.16 -7.83
N SER A 88 -29.27 12.79 -7.57
CA SER A 88 -29.76 12.69 -6.19
C SER A 88 -28.97 11.63 -5.42
N THR A 89 -28.30 12.04 -4.35
CA THR A 89 -27.69 11.11 -3.38
C THR A 89 -28.71 10.68 -2.32
N SER A 90 -30.01 10.57 -2.66
CA SER A 90 -31.06 10.13 -1.72
C SER A 90 -30.90 8.64 -1.35
N MET A 91 -29.82 8.35 -0.64
CA MET A 91 -29.63 7.19 0.23
C MET A 91 -29.22 7.63 1.65
N ALA A 92 -29.20 8.95 1.93
CA ALA A 92 -28.69 9.53 3.17
C ALA A 92 -29.76 10.15 4.11
N THR A 93 -31.07 9.94 3.86
CA THR A 93 -32.14 10.51 4.70
C THR A 93 -32.90 9.48 5.54
N GLU A 94 -32.30 8.33 5.84
CA GLU A 94 -32.79 7.47 6.93
C GLU A 94 -31.67 7.20 7.93
N SER A 95 -31.68 8.01 8.98
CA SER A 95 -31.29 7.70 10.37
C SER A 95 -30.56 6.36 10.57
N SER A 96 -29.28 6.30 10.20
CA SER A 96 -28.44 5.19 10.62
C SER A 96 -27.05 5.72 10.96
N LYS A 97 -26.64 5.51 12.21
CA LYS A 97 -25.37 5.97 12.81
C LYS A 97 -24.10 5.37 12.17
N ASN A 98 -24.19 4.83 10.96
CA ASN A 98 -23.14 4.14 10.21
C ASN A 98 -22.91 4.81 8.84
N TYR A 99 -22.62 6.12 8.84
CA TYR A 99 -22.35 6.95 7.65
C TYR A 99 -21.29 6.39 6.69
N ARG A 100 -20.39 5.51 7.15
CA ARG A 100 -19.27 5.03 6.33
C ARG A 100 -19.62 3.91 5.35
N ARG A 101 -20.80 3.28 5.47
CA ARG A 101 -21.10 2.01 4.78
C ARG A 101 -22.05 2.13 3.58
N ARG A 102 -22.82 3.21 3.45
CA ARG A 102 -23.88 3.34 2.43
C ARG A 102 -23.68 4.45 1.40
N ASP A 103 -22.90 5.48 1.71
CA ASP A 103 -22.87 6.69 0.87
C ASP A 103 -22.14 6.48 -0.47
N HIS A 104 -21.22 5.51 -0.55
CA HIS A 104 -20.50 5.20 -1.79
C HIS A 104 -21.30 4.36 -2.80
N ALA A 105 -22.46 3.82 -2.41
CA ALA A 105 -23.28 3.02 -3.33
C ALA A 105 -23.77 3.84 -4.53
N ALA A 106 -23.92 5.16 -4.37
CA ALA A 106 -24.31 6.07 -5.44
C ALA A 106 -23.28 6.13 -6.59
N LEU A 107 -22.00 5.82 -6.31
CA LEU A 107 -20.93 5.77 -7.32
C LEU A 107 -20.85 4.40 -8.03
N GLY A 108 -21.77 3.48 -7.74
CA GLY A 108 -21.80 2.16 -8.34
C GLY A 108 -20.57 1.31 -8.00
N LEU A 109 -20.03 0.61 -9.01
CA LEU A 109 -18.90 -0.30 -8.84
C LEU A 109 -17.65 0.41 -8.33
N LEU A 110 -17.39 1.64 -8.80
CA LEU A 110 -16.21 2.40 -8.41
C LEU A 110 -16.25 2.79 -6.92
N GLY A 111 -17.42 3.21 -6.42
CA GLY A 111 -17.60 3.48 -5.00
C GLY A 111 -17.36 2.24 -4.13
N ALA A 112 -17.81 1.08 -4.58
CA ALA A 112 -17.54 -0.18 -3.90
C ALA A 112 -16.05 -0.54 -3.91
N ALA A 113 -15.35 -0.42 -5.04
CA ALA A 113 -13.92 -0.72 -5.15
C ALA A 113 -13.05 0.18 -4.26
N LEU A 114 -13.32 1.48 -4.27
CA LEU A 114 -12.59 2.44 -3.43
C LEU A 114 -12.94 2.29 -1.95
N GLY A 115 -14.20 1.96 -1.63
CA GLY A 115 -14.70 1.81 -0.26
C GLY A 115 -14.35 0.48 0.41
N GLN A 116 -14.07 -0.60 -0.33
CA GLN A 116 -13.77 -1.92 0.26
C GLN A 116 -12.55 -1.90 1.18
N GLN A 117 -11.56 -1.05 0.90
CA GLN A 117 -10.37 -0.85 1.74
C GLN A 117 -10.73 -0.33 3.16
N LEU A 118 -11.93 0.20 3.35
CA LEU A 118 -12.42 0.73 4.63
C LEU A 118 -13.20 -0.30 5.46
N CYS A 119 -13.64 -1.41 4.88
CA CYS A 119 -14.76 -2.19 5.43
C CYS A 119 -14.54 -3.70 5.59
N VAL A 120 -13.51 -4.31 5.00
CA VAL A 120 -13.37 -5.78 5.03
C VAL A 120 -12.41 -6.22 6.16
N ASN A 121 -12.94 -6.94 7.14
CA ASN A 121 -12.21 -7.60 8.24
C ASN A 121 -11.86 -9.06 7.91
N ASN A 122 -11.28 -9.33 6.75
CA ASN A 122 -10.57 -10.60 6.53
C ASN A 122 -9.07 -10.39 6.65
N ASP A 123 -8.41 -11.32 7.33
CA ASP A 123 -6.97 -11.29 7.63
C ASP A 123 -6.10 -11.57 6.39
N PHE A 124 -6.70 -12.12 5.32
CA PHE A 124 -6.01 -12.56 4.10
C PHE A 124 -6.52 -11.91 2.80
N GLY A 125 -7.30 -10.82 2.88
CA GLY A 125 -7.96 -10.25 1.70
C GLY A 125 -8.64 -8.91 1.92
N GLY A 126 -7.89 -7.91 2.36
CA GLY A 126 -8.40 -6.54 2.58
C GLY A 126 -7.78 -5.51 1.65
N GLY A 127 -7.38 -5.95 0.45
CA GLY A 127 -6.77 -5.11 -0.57
C GLY A 127 -5.43 -4.51 -0.20
N ILE A 128 -5.01 -3.50 -0.96
CA ILE A 128 -3.71 -2.85 -0.78
C ILE A 128 -3.49 -2.33 0.64
N ARG A 129 -4.54 -1.87 1.34
CA ARG A 129 -4.43 -1.37 2.72
C ARG A 129 -3.84 -2.39 3.69
N LYS A 130 -4.18 -3.66 3.50
CA LYS A 130 -3.79 -4.76 4.39
C LYS A 130 -2.57 -5.53 3.90
N LEU A 131 -1.87 -5.03 2.89
CA LEU A 131 -0.66 -5.67 2.40
C LEU A 131 0.34 -5.86 3.54
N ARG A 132 0.71 -7.13 3.77
CA ARG A 132 1.75 -7.52 4.71
C ARG A 132 2.96 -8.02 3.94
N LEU A 133 4.14 -7.68 4.45
CA LEU A 133 5.40 -8.30 4.06
C LEU A 133 5.97 -9.07 5.24
N TYR A 134 6.88 -9.98 4.93
CA TYR A 134 7.49 -10.91 5.88
C TYR A 134 8.99 -10.99 5.63
N ASP A 135 9.74 -11.33 6.68
CA ASP A 135 11.19 -11.45 6.59
C ASP A 135 11.56 -12.71 5.82
N GLY A 136 12.43 -12.55 4.82
CA GLY A 136 12.93 -13.66 4.03
C GLY A 136 12.06 -14.08 2.84
N LEU A 137 11.00 -13.33 2.49
CA LEU A 137 10.25 -13.57 1.25
C LEU A 137 11.18 -13.56 0.03
N SER A 138 11.08 -14.55 -0.84
CA SER A 138 11.85 -14.68 -2.07
C SER A 138 11.72 -13.46 -2.99
N LEU A 139 12.77 -13.24 -3.78
CA LEU A 139 12.79 -12.12 -4.72
C LEU A 139 11.64 -12.18 -5.72
N SER A 140 11.27 -13.38 -6.19
CA SER A 140 10.13 -13.59 -7.10
C SER A 140 8.80 -13.18 -6.48
N THR A 141 8.61 -13.45 -5.19
CA THR A 141 7.41 -13.07 -4.46
C THR A 141 7.32 -11.54 -4.32
N LEU A 142 8.43 -10.88 -3.99
CA LEU A 142 8.50 -9.41 -3.93
C LEU A 142 8.26 -8.77 -5.31
N GLU A 143 8.83 -9.33 -6.38
CA GLU A 143 8.59 -8.87 -7.76
C GLU A 143 7.11 -9.03 -8.16
N SER A 144 6.45 -10.11 -7.74
CA SER A 144 5.02 -10.32 -7.95
C SER A 144 4.14 -9.29 -7.22
N VAL A 145 4.54 -8.89 -6.00
CA VAL A 145 3.87 -7.78 -5.28
C VAL A 145 4.00 -6.49 -6.07
N ILE A 146 5.19 -6.17 -6.57
CA ILE A 146 5.44 -4.98 -7.40
C ILE A 146 4.55 -4.98 -8.64
N GLU A 147 4.46 -6.10 -9.37
CA GLU A 147 3.65 -6.19 -10.58
C GLU A 147 2.16 -5.86 -10.32
N ILE A 148 1.61 -6.33 -9.19
CA ILE A 148 0.24 -6.02 -8.81
C ILE A 148 0.10 -4.53 -8.45
N LEU A 149 1.06 -3.96 -7.70
CA LEU A 149 1.06 -2.54 -7.34
C LEU A 149 1.17 -1.62 -8.56
N GLU A 150 1.96 -1.98 -9.55
CA GLU A 150 2.02 -1.28 -10.84
C GLU A 150 0.68 -1.37 -11.60
N GLY A 151 -0.03 -2.49 -11.45
CA GLY A 151 -1.40 -2.62 -11.94
C GLY A 151 -2.32 -1.54 -11.35
N TYR A 152 -2.30 -1.37 -10.03
CA TYR A 152 -3.04 -0.29 -9.38
C TYR A 152 -2.57 1.11 -9.84
N GLU A 153 -1.27 1.32 -9.94
CA GLU A 153 -0.69 2.61 -10.30
C GLU A 153 -1.22 3.11 -11.66
N ARG A 154 -1.39 2.21 -12.63
CA ARG A 154 -1.95 2.53 -13.95
C ARG A 154 -3.38 3.06 -13.89
N GLU A 155 -4.11 2.83 -12.81
CA GLU A 155 -5.48 3.32 -12.63
C GLU A 155 -5.55 4.75 -12.07
N ILE A 156 -4.42 5.33 -11.65
CA ILE A 156 -4.39 6.70 -11.08
C ILE A 156 -4.79 7.74 -12.13
N GLU A 157 -4.24 7.64 -13.35
CA GLU A 157 -4.55 8.57 -14.44
C GLU A 157 -6.01 8.42 -14.94
N PRO A 158 -6.52 7.20 -15.22
CA PRO A 158 -7.94 6.97 -15.51
C PRO A 158 -8.89 7.49 -14.43
N LEU A 159 -8.54 7.40 -13.14
CA LEU A 159 -9.35 8.01 -12.08
C LEU A 159 -9.47 9.53 -12.26
N GLY A 160 -8.41 10.18 -12.77
CA GLY A 160 -8.43 11.58 -13.18
C GLY A 160 -9.45 11.89 -14.27
N GLU A 161 -9.68 10.97 -15.22
CA GLU A 161 -10.72 11.12 -16.25
C GLU A 161 -12.12 11.07 -15.65
N VAL A 162 -12.36 10.22 -14.65
CA VAL A 162 -13.62 10.19 -13.89
C VAL A 162 -13.88 11.55 -13.23
N TYR A 163 -12.85 12.13 -12.60
CA TYR A 163 -12.93 13.48 -12.06
C TYR A 163 -13.27 14.51 -13.15
N ALA A 164 -12.63 14.43 -14.31
CA ALA A 164 -12.85 15.37 -15.41
C ALA A 164 -14.28 15.29 -15.96
N VAL A 165 -14.82 14.08 -16.14
CA VAL A 165 -16.20 13.86 -16.59
C VAL A 165 -17.19 14.47 -15.60
N LEU A 166 -17.07 14.14 -14.31
CA LEU A 166 -18.01 14.66 -13.30
C LEU A 166 -17.90 16.18 -13.14
N ARG A 167 -16.70 16.75 -13.25
CA ARG A 167 -16.50 18.22 -13.26
C ARG A 167 -17.15 18.90 -14.46
N ARG A 168 -17.07 18.28 -15.65
CA ARG A 168 -17.70 18.80 -16.87
C ARG A 168 -19.22 18.80 -16.76
N LEU A 169 -19.79 17.81 -16.07
CA LEU A 169 -21.22 17.63 -15.89
C LEU A 169 -21.81 18.45 -14.72
N GLN A 170 -21.00 19.25 -14.01
CA GLN A 170 -21.51 20.06 -12.89
C GLN A 170 -22.61 21.01 -13.36
N ILE A 171 -23.71 21.05 -12.61
CA ILE A 171 -24.86 21.87 -12.93
C ILE A 171 -24.89 23.20 -12.15
N GLY A 172 -24.05 23.34 -11.12
CA GLY A 172 -23.97 24.53 -10.28
C GLY A 172 -25.11 24.57 -9.25
N LEU A 173 -25.79 25.72 -9.15
CA LEU A 173 -26.86 25.94 -8.16
C LEU A 173 -28.27 25.74 -8.72
N ARG A 174 -28.41 25.34 -9.99
CA ARG A 174 -29.73 25.10 -10.58
C ARG A 174 -30.28 23.75 -10.12
N GLU A 175 -31.60 23.63 -10.12
CA GLU A 175 -32.25 22.35 -9.88
C GLU A 175 -31.85 21.31 -10.94
N PRO A 176 -31.54 20.07 -10.52
CA PRO A 176 -31.29 18.97 -11.45
C PRO A 176 -32.50 18.73 -12.36
N SER A 177 -32.22 18.53 -13.65
CA SER A 177 -33.21 18.06 -14.61
C SER A 177 -32.94 16.60 -14.98
N LYS A 178 -33.95 15.93 -15.52
CA LYS A 178 -33.78 14.56 -16.02
C LYS A 178 -32.68 14.44 -17.09
N ALA A 179 -32.48 15.48 -17.89
CA ALA A 179 -31.43 15.50 -18.91
C ALA A 179 -30.02 15.48 -18.30
N ASP A 180 -29.86 16.00 -17.08
CA ASP A 180 -28.58 15.99 -16.36
C ASP A 180 -28.28 14.61 -15.80
N GLU A 181 -29.29 14.00 -15.17
CA GLU A 181 -29.20 12.62 -14.69
C GLU A 181 -28.88 11.66 -15.85
N ASP A 182 -29.58 11.79 -16.97
CA ASP A 182 -29.33 11.00 -18.18
C ASP A 182 -27.92 11.23 -18.73
N ALA A 183 -27.39 12.46 -18.66
CA ALA A 183 -26.02 12.75 -19.07
C ALA A 183 -24.98 12.09 -18.16
N VAL A 184 -25.19 12.09 -16.84
CA VAL A 184 -24.32 11.40 -15.89
C VAL A 184 -24.36 9.90 -16.12
N LEU A 185 -25.55 9.30 -16.21
CA LEU A 185 -25.70 7.86 -16.43
C LEU A 185 -25.11 7.39 -17.77
N ARG A 186 -25.07 8.27 -18.78
CA ARG A 186 -24.45 7.98 -20.07
C ARG A 186 -22.93 8.11 -20.04
N ASP A 187 -22.40 9.15 -19.40
CA ASP A 187 -20.99 9.52 -19.54
C ASP A 187 -20.09 8.97 -18.40
N TYR A 188 -20.62 8.78 -17.18
CA TYR A 188 -19.83 8.34 -16.02
C TYR A 188 -19.54 6.84 -15.99
N PRO A 189 -20.53 5.92 -16.10
CA PRO A 189 -20.26 4.49 -15.98
C PRO A 189 -19.21 3.94 -16.97
N PRO A 190 -19.17 4.36 -18.25
CA PRO A 190 -18.16 3.88 -19.19
C PRO A 190 -16.71 4.17 -18.79
N VAL A 191 -16.46 5.23 -18.02
CA VAL A 191 -15.12 5.56 -17.52
C VAL A 191 -14.85 4.98 -16.13
N ALA A 192 -15.88 4.90 -15.28
CA ALA A 192 -15.73 4.45 -13.89
C ALA A 192 -15.70 2.92 -13.73
N ASP A 193 -16.57 2.20 -14.43
CA ASP A 193 -16.73 0.75 -14.26
C ASP A 193 -15.48 -0.07 -14.64
N PRO A 194 -14.77 0.24 -15.75
CA PRO A 194 -13.56 -0.49 -16.09
C PRO A 194 -12.48 -0.40 -15.00
N ILE A 195 -12.32 0.79 -14.40
CA ILE A 195 -11.39 1.02 -13.29
C ILE A 195 -11.79 0.14 -12.11
N ALA A 196 -13.06 0.21 -11.70
CA ALA A 196 -13.57 -0.58 -10.57
C ALA A 196 -13.31 -2.08 -10.74
N ARG A 197 -13.58 -2.63 -11.94
CA ARG A 197 -13.33 -4.05 -12.24
C ARG A 197 -11.87 -4.43 -12.13
N ARG A 198 -10.95 -3.59 -12.64
CA ARG A 198 -9.51 -3.83 -12.52
C ARG A 198 -9.04 -3.75 -11.08
N LEU A 199 -9.51 -2.77 -10.31
CA LEU A 199 -9.23 -2.68 -8.86
C LEU A 199 -9.66 -3.96 -8.13
N PHE A 200 -10.87 -4.47 -8.37
CA PHE A 200 -11.29 -5.74 -7.78
C PHE A 200 -10.41 -6.92 -8.20
N GLN A 201 -10.00 -6.98 -9.47
CA GLN A 201 -9.09 -8.03 -9.93
C GLN A 201 -7.75 -7.96 -9.21
N TYR A 202 -7.21 -6.75 -9.00
CA TYR A 202 -5.97 -6.56 -8.26
C TYR A 202 -6.14 -6.91 -6.78
N ASP A 203 -7.27 -6.58 -6.15
CA ASP A 203 -7.56 -6.96 -4.77
C ASP A 203 -7.59 -8.49 -4.62
N VAL A 204 -8.21 -9.20 -5.56
CA VAL A 204 -8.24 -10.67 -5.59
C VAL A 204 -6.85 -11.25 -5.80
N ARG A 205 -6.09 -10.76 -6.79
CA ARG A 205 -4.71 -11.21 -7.04
C ARG A 205 -3.82 -11.00 -5.83
N LEU A 206 -3.95 -9.84 -5.16
CA LEU A 206 -3.18 -9.52 -3.97
C LEU A 206 -3.56 -10.41 -2.79
N GLY A 207 -4.84 -10.77 -2.65
CA GLY A 207 -5.30 -11.73 -1.64
C GLY A 207 -4.69 -13.12 -1.85
N VAL A 208 -4.69 -13.63 -3.08
CA VAL A 208 -4.05 -14.91 -3.43
C VAL A 208 -2.54 -14.87 -3.16
N LEU A 209 -1.87 -13.80 -3.59
CA LEU A 209 -0.44 -13.61 -3.31
C LEU A 209 -0.17 -13.49 -1.81
N GLY A 210 -1.07 -12.87 -1.05
CA GLY A 210 -1.03 -12.82 0.41
C GLY A 210 -0.99 -14.20 1.07
N MET A 211 -1.78 -15.14 0.57
CA MET A 211 -1.77 -16.53 1.03
C MET A 211 -0.44 -17.21 0.67
N GLN A 212 0.05 -17.02 -0.56
CA GLN A 212 1.33 -17.57 -1.01
C GLN A 212 2.51 -17.05 -0.18
N MET A 213 2.53 -15.74 0.13
CA MET A 213 3.52 -15.13 1.01
C MET A 213 3.50 -15.76 2.41
N TYR A 214 2.30 -16.00 2.95
CA TYR A 214 2.16 -16.63 4.25
C TYR A 214 2.66 -18.08 4.24
N ASP A 215 2.27 -18.87 3.24
CA ASP A 215 2.72 -20.26 3.07
C ASP A 215 4.26 -20.33 2.98
N GLU A 216 4.87 -19.47 2.16
CA GLU A 216 6.33 -19.38 2.02
C GLU A 216 7.03 -19.14 3.36
N VAL A 217 6.50 -18.22 4.18
CA VAL A 217 7.09 -17.86 5.47
C VAL A 217 6.87 -18.95 6.52
N THR A 218 5.75 -19.67 6.47
CA THR A 218 5.51 -20.80 7.40
C THR A 218 6.45 -21.98 7.12
N VAL A 219 6.95 -22.12 5.89
CA VAL A 219 7.98 -23.12 5.55
C VAL A 219 9.37 -22.66 6.04
N LEU A 220 9.63 -21.36 6.01
CA LEU A 220 10.93 -20.79 6.38
C LEU A 220 11.14 -20.67 7.90
N HIS A 221 10.08 -20.39 8.66
CA HIS A 221 10.18 -20.07 10.08
C HIS A 221 9.18 -20.88 10.90
N ASP A 222 9.66 -21.56 11.93
CA ASP A 222 8.80 -22.21 12.94
C ASP A 222 8.26 -21.24 14.00
N ASP A 223 8.86 -20.05 14.15
CA ASP A 223 8.45 -19.05 15.15
C ASP A 223 7.17 -18.30 14.70
N PRO A 224 6.04 -18.41 15.45
CA PRO A 224 4.80 -17.70 15.15
C PRO A 224 4.92 -16.17 15.09
N LYS A 225 5.96 -15.58 15.68
CA LYS A 225 6.20 -14.14 15.61
C LYS A 225 6.69 -13.70 14.24
N LEU A 226 7.58 -14.46 13.62
CA LEU A 226 8.11 -14.17 12.28
C LEU A 226 7.04 -14.42 11.21
N GLN A 227 6.14 -15.38 11.46
CA GLN A 227 4.97 -15.67 10.62
C GLN A 227 3.87 -14.59 10.67
N ARG A 228 3.98 -13.56 11.51
CA ARG A 228 2.94 -12.49 11.61
C ARG A 228 3.11 -11.40 10.55
N GLY A 229 4.34 -11.17 10.10
CA GLY A 229 4.69 -10.09 9.17
C GLY A 229 4.36 -8.69 9.68
N TRP A 230 4.69 -7.67 8.88
CA TRP A 230 4.38 -6.27 9.17
C TRP A 230 3.51 -5.68 8.06
N LEU A 231 2.66 -4.72 8.44
CA LEU A 231 1.81 -4.00 7.49
C LEU A 231 2.63 -2.93 6.77
N VAL A 232 2.59 -2.94 5.43
CA VAL A 232 3.27 -1.92 4.61
C VAL A 232 2.81 -0.50 4.99
N TRP A 233 1.52 -0.32 5.27
CA TRP A 233 0.98 0.97 5.73
C TRP A 233 1.71 1.53 6.97
N GLY A 234 2.06 0.66 7.93
CA GLY A 234 2.73 1.08 9.17
C GLY A 234 4.16 1.58 8.93
N GLU A 235 4.84 1.00 7.93
CA GLU A 235 6.19 1.40 7.53
C GLU A 235 6.18 2.67 6.66
N VAL A 236 5.19 2.82 5.79
CA VAL A 236 5.06 3.99 4.90
C VAL A 236 4.60 5.24 5.69
N PHE A 237 3.74 5.06 6.68
CA PHE A 237 3.22 6.14 7.53
C PHE A 237 3.52 5.86 9.01
N PRO A 238 4.79 5.96 9.42
CA PRO A 238 5.19 5.67 10.79
C PRO A 238 4.52 6.66 11.75
N TRP A 239 3.97 6.12 12.84
CA TRP A 239 3.39 6.94 13.89
C TRP A 239 4.53 7.69 14.57
N LYS A 240 4.45 9.02 14.63
CA LYS A 240 5.35 9.81 15.48
C LYS A 240 5.01 9.48 16.93
N THR A 241 5.62 8.45 17.49
CA THR A 241 5.64 8.26 18.94
C THR A 241 6.30 9.50 19.54
N LYS A 242 5.50 10.32 20.23
CA LYS A 242 6.01 11.36 21.12
C LYS A 242 6.75 10.66 22.28
N MET A 243 7.97 10.22 22.05
CA MET A 243 8.94 9.96 23.09
C MET A 243 9.72 11.27 23.26
N GLY A 244 9.20 12.15 24.11
CA GLY A 244 10.05 13.18 24.70
C GLY A 244 11.05 12.51 25.64
N PRO A 245 12.29 13.02 25.77
CA PRO A 245 13.21 12.49 26.75
C PRO A 245 12.66 12.81 28.15
N THR A 246 12.32 11.77 28.92
CA THR A 246 12.30 11.87 30.37
C THR A 246 13.74 12.09 30.82
N VAL A 247 14.01 13.33 31.23
CA VAL A 247 15.22 13.74 31.97
C VAL A 247 15.18 13.10 33.36
#